data_AF-A0A6M0C7Y1-F1
#
_entry.id   AF-A0A6M0C7Y1-F1
#
_cell.length_a   1.000
_cell.length_b   1.000
_cell.length_c   1.000
_cell.angle_alpha   90.00
_cell.angle_beta   90.00
_cell.angle_gamma   90.00
#
_symmetry.space_group_name_H-M   'P 1'
#
loop_
_entity.id
_entity.type
_entity.pdbx_description
1 polymer ?
#
loop_
_entity_poly.entity_id
_entity_poly.type
_entity_poly.pdbx_seq_one_letter_code
_entity_poly.pdbx_strand_id
1 'polypeptide(L)' 'MTESRENLINNHEDLEVYQIAFNTAMKILEISKIFPQEETYSLTDQIRGSSRSVCANLAEAWRRRRYKGLFLSIGMRA' A
#
# COMPACT_ATOMS: atom_id res chain seq x y z
N MET A 1 -13.34 -11.06 -21.89
CA MET A 1 -14.31 -11.76 -21.03
C MET A 1 -13.82 -11.62 -19.60
N THR A 2 -14.00 -10.43 -19.00
CA THR A 2 -13.56 -10.14 -17.63
C THR A 2 -14.73 -10.44 -16.71
N GLU A 3 -14.72 -11.63 -16.10
CA GLU A 3 -15.62 -11.94 -14.99
C GLU A 3 -15.30 -10.97 -13.84
N SER A 4 -16.12 -9.93 -13.70
CA SER A 4 -16.23 -9.17 -12.46
C SER A 4 -16.82 -10.12 -11.42
N ARG A 5 -15.97 -10.90 -10.75
CA ARG A 5 -16.37 -11.62 -9.56
C ARG A 5 -16.58 -10.58 -8.48
N GLU A 6 -17.83 -10.38 -8.10
CA GLU A 6 -18.16 -9.69 -6.85
C GLU A 6 -17.65 -10.55 -5.68
N ASN A 7 -16.34 -10.50 -5.46
CA ASN A 7 -15.74 -11.03 -4.25
C ASN A 7 -16.18 -10.11 -3.13
N LEU A 8 -16.92 -10.66 -2.18
CA LEU A 8 -17.30 -9.96 -0.95
C LEU A 8 -16.01 -9.51 -0.26
N ILE A 9 -15.65 -8.23 -0.41
CA ILE A 9 -14.40 -7.68 0.16
C ILE A 9 -14.58 -7.61 1.67
N ASN A 10 -14.17 -8.67 2.37
CA ASN A 10 -14.30 -8.78 3.82
C ASN A 10 -13.14 -8.08 4.51
N ASN A 11 -11.94 -8.23 3.93
CA ASN A 11 -10.70 -7.65 4.43
C ASN A 11 -10.01 -6.77 3.38
N HIS A 12 -9.12 -5.90 3.85
CA HIS A 12 -8.30 -5.04 2.98
C HIS A 12 -7.37 -5.82 2.04
N GLU A 13 -7.11 -7.09 2.34
CA GLU A 13 -6.32 -8.01 1.52
C GLU A 13 -7.08 -8.51 0.28
N ASP A 14 -8.41 -8.47 0.30
CA ASP A 14 -9.27 -8.87 -0.83
C ASP A 14 -9.33 -7.78 -1.92
N LEU A 15 -8.80 -6.58 -1.65
CA LEU A 15 -8.66 -5.52 -2.64
C LEU A 15 -7.68 -5.94 -3.72
N GLU A 16 -8.13 -5.97 -4.99
CA GLU A 16 -7.23 -6.17 -6.14
C GLU A 16 -6.06 -5.18 -6.13
N VAL A 17 -6.33 -3.92 -5.75
CA VAL A 17 -5.28 -2.88 -5.65
C VAL A 17 -4.27 -3.20 -4.55
N TYR A 18 -4.69 -3.82 -3.44
CA TYR A 18 -3.78 -4.26 -2.38
C TYR A 18 -2.90 -5.42 -2.87
N GLN A 19 -3.48 -6.39 -3.57
CA GLN A 19 -2.74 -7.52 -4.15
C GLN A 19 -1.72 -7.05 -5.20
N ILE A 20 -2.07 -6.10 -6.05
CA ILE A 20 -1.16 -5.49 -7.02
C ILE A 20 -0.02 -4.74 -6.32
N ALA A 21 -0.34 -3.94 -5.30
CA ALA A 21 0.66 -3.22 -4.52
C ALA A 21 1.62 -4.18 -3.79
N PHE A 22 1.09 -5.23 -3.18
CA PHE A 22 1.87 -6.26 -2.49
C PHE A 22 2.81 -7.01 -3.44
N ASN A 23 2.30 -7.46 -4.60
CA ASN A 23 3.11 -8.11 -5.62
C ASN A 23 4.21 -7.20 -6.15
N THR A 24 3.91 -5.91 -6.32
CA THR A 24 4.90 -4.91 -6.73
C THR A 24 5.97 -4.73 -5.66
N ALA A 25 5.58 -4.68 -4.38
CA ALA A 25 6.51 -4.58 -3.26
C ALA A 25 7.43 -5.79 -3.15
N MET A 26 6.92 -6.99 -3.41
CA MET A 26 7.73 -8.21 -3.46
C MET A 26 8.75 -8.19 -4.59
N LYS A 27 8.37 -7.73 -5.79
CA LYS A 27 9.31 -7.56 -6.91
C LYS A 27 10.40 -6.53 -6.59
N ILE A 28 10.04 -5.41 -5.98
CA ILE A 28 10.99 -4.38 -5.54
C ILE A 28 11.96 -4.95 -4.51
N LEU A 29 11.47 -5.75 -3.56
CA LEU A 29 12.29 -6.47 -2.58
C LEU A 29 13.27 -7.43 -3.24
N GLU A 30 12.87 -8.16 -4.27
CA GLU A 30 13.76 -9.07 -5.00
C GLU A 30 14.84 -8.31 -5.78
N ILE A 31 14.46 -7.24 -6.49
CA ILE A 31 15.39 -6.39 -7.23
C ILE A 31 16.41 -5.74 -6.28
N SER A 32 15.94 -5.29 -5.10
CA SER A 32 16.81 -4.63 -4.13
C SER A 32 17.87 -5.54 -3.51
N LYS A 33 17.78 -6.87 -3.69
CA LYS A 33 18.81 -7.82 -3.21
C LYS A 33 20.07 -7.82 -4.08
N ILE A 34 19.97 -7.30 -5.30
CA ILE A 34 21.06 -7.26 -6.29
C ILE A 34 21.95 -6.03 -6.07
N PHE A 35 21.54 -5.12 -5.18
CA PHE A 35 22.20 -3.83 -5.01
C PHE A 35 23.53 -4.02 -4.25
N PRO A 36 24.57 -3.22 -4.58
CA PRO A 36 25.86 -3.29 -3.91
C PRO A 36 25.74 -2.94 -2.43
N GLN A 37 26.55 -3.59 -1.59
CA GLN A 37 26.41 -3.52 -0.13
C GLN A 37 26.61 -2.10 0.43
N GLU A 38 27.37 -1.27 -0.30
CA GLU A 38 27.68 0.13 0.00
C GLU A 38 26.44 1.06 -0.05
N GLU A 39 25.42 0.72 -0.86
CA GLU A 39 24.20 1.52 -1.05
C GLU A 39 22.96 0.91 -0.33
N THR A 40 23.17 -0.18 0.42
CA THR A 40 22.09 -0.95 1.07
C THR A 40 21.32 -0.15 2.11
N TYR A 41 21.99 0.72 2.85
CA TYR A 41 21.35 1.43 3.96
C TYR A 41 20.69 2.75 3.54
N SER A 42 21.05 3.32 2.38
CA SER A 42 20.48 4.57 1.91
C SER A 42 19.40 4.32 0.86
N LEU A 43 19.78 3.81 -0.31
CA LEU A 43 18.86 3.68 -1.43
C LEU A 43 17.89 2.52 -1.25
N THR A 44 18.41 1.37 -0.80
CA THR A 44 17.60 0.14 -0.66
C THR A 44 16.55 0.29 0.43
N ASP A 45 16.90 0.87 1.58
CA ASP A 45 15.93 1.12 2.66
C ASP A 45 14.88 2.17 2.26
N GLN A 46 15.25 3.23 1.54
CA GLN A 46 14.29 4.22 1.04
C GLN A 46 13.30 3.61 0.03
N ILE A 47 13.78 2.77 -0.88
CA ILE A 47 12.94 2.09 -1.89
C ILE A 47 11.98 1.12 -1.21
N ARG A 48 12.47 0.32 -0.25
CA ARG A 48 11.65 -0.64 0.51
C ARG A 48 10.64 0.07 1.41
N GLY A 49 11.05 1.16 2.06
CA GLY A 49 10.20 1.99 2.89
C GLY A 49 9.07 2.64 2.09
N SER A 50 9.41 3.25 0.95
CA SER A 50 8.44 3.84 0.02
C SER A 50 7.44 2.81 -0.51
N SER A 51 7.91 1.59 -0.82
CA SER A 51 7.01 0.54 -1.29
C SER A 51 6.06 0.04 -0.20
N ARG A 52 6.51 -0.06 1.06
CA ARG A 52 5.68 -0.50 2.18
C ARG A 52 4.66 0.56 2.60
N SER A 53 5.00 1.85 2.49
CA SER A 53 4.08 2.94 2.83
C SER A 53 2.85 2.95 1.91
N VAL A 54 2.98 2.52 0.64
CA VAL A 54 1.83 2.35 -0.27
C VAL A 54 0.85 1.30 0.26
N CYS A 55 1.33 0.13 0.68
CA CYS A 55 0.47 -0.91 1.26
C CYS A 55 -0.19 -0.44 2.57
N ALA A 56 0.56 0.28 3.42
CA ALA A 56 0.03 0.86 4.66
C ALA A 56 -1.04 1.91 4.39
N ASN A 57 -0.82 2.82 3.43
CA ASN A 57 -1.76 3.85 3.02
C ASN A 57 -3.04 3.24 2.44
N LEU A 58 -2.95 2.15 1.66
CA LEU A 58 -4.12 1.42 1.15
C LEU A 58 -4.94 0.80 2.28
N ALA A 59 -4.27 0.13 3.23
CA ALA A 59 -4.93 -0.47 4.39
C ALA A 59 -5.62 0.60 5.27
N GLU A 60 -4.95 1.74 5.46
CA GLU A 60 -5.49 2.86 6.21
C GLU A 60 -6.67 3.52 5.48
N ALA A 61 -6.57 3.73 4.16
CA ALA A 61 -7.67 4.25 3.35
C ALA A 61 -8.90 3.32 3.38
N TRP A 62 -8.69 2.00 3.34
CA TRP A 62 -9.76 1.02 3.49
C TRP A 62 -10.46 1.13 4.85
N ARG A 63 -9.69 1.25 5.93
CA ARG A 63 -10.22 1.43 7.29
C ARG A 63 -10.97 2.76 7.42
N ARG A 64 -10.45 3.85 6.83
CA ARG A 64 -11.09 5.18 6.81
C ARG A 64 -12.38 5.21 5.99
N ARG A 65 -12.53 4.35 4.98
CA ARG A 65 -13.80 4.21 4.23
C ARG A 65 -14.99 3.80 5.12
N ARG A 66 -14.74 3.08 6.23
CA ARG A 66 -15.77 2.76 7.25
C ARG A 66 -16.07 3.92 8.22
N TYR A 67 -15.20 4.94 8.30
CA TYR A 67 -15.35 6.09 9.17
C TYR A 67 -15.69 7.37 8.37
N LYS A 68 -16.98 7.55 8.06
CA LYS A 68 -17.52 8.79 7.42
C LYS A 68 -17.25 10.08 8.25
N GLY A 69 -16.90 9.98 9.53
CA GLY A 69 -16.79 11.12 10.45
C GLY A 69 -15.50 11.94 10.38
N LEU A 70 -14.48 11.51 9.62
CA LEU A 70 -13.19 12.21 9.62
C LEU A 70 -13.20 13.54 8.83
N PHE A 71 -14.19 13.74 7.96
CA PHE A 71 -14.34 14.99 7.21
C PHE A 71 -14.75 16.17 8.12
N LEU A 72 -15.29 15.90 9.32
CA LEU A 72 -15.72 16.92 10.28
C LEU A 72 -14.64 17.29 11.31
N SER A 73 -13.61 16.45 11.52
CA SER A 73 -12.60 16.69 12.57
C SER A 73 -11.37 17.46 12.08
N ILE A 74 -11.15 17.53 10.77
CA ILE A 74 -10.16 18.45 10.19
C ILE A 74 -10.87 19.78 10.03
N GLY A 75 -11.03 20.47 11.17
CA GLY A 75 -11.38 21.88 11.21
C GLY A 75 -10.27 22.69 10.53
N MET A 76 -10.36 22.78 9.21
CA MET A 76 -9.77 23.87 8.45
C MET A 76 -10.58 25.11 8.88
N ARG A 77 -10.11 25.80 9.94
CA ARG A 77 -10.53 27.17 10.20
C ARG A 77 -10.16 27.97 8.94
N ALA A 78 -11.20 28.55 8.34
CA ALA A 78 -11.11 29.53 7.26
C ALA A 78 -10.16 30.68 7.62
#